data_AF-W6MS44-F1
#
_entry.id   AF-W6MS44-F1
#
_cell.length_a   1.000
_cell.length_b   1.000
_cell.length_c   1.000
_cell.angle_alpha   90.00
_cell.angle_beta   90.00
_cell.angle_gamma   90.00
#
_symmetry.space_group_name_H-M   'P 1'
#
loop_
_entity.id
_entity.type
_entity.pdbx_description
1 polymer ?
#
loop_
_entity_poly.entity_id
_entity_poly.type
_entity_poly.pdbx_seq_one_letter_code
_entity_poly.pdbx_strand_id
1 'polypeptide(L)'
;MLGSMKSAICFLLALSLANAAQEQLILSPGQAIRSCNGGYDNNPALFLLQNPHASVNVRAIGPVDAKESSEWDLEVAVISTSDLDVTGFTSISGCPVGGAKEDCFNHVSFDKTYDQVISEKLNSSSLDVFQLSSKNDDAAFTHFVDPLVNYCVLITLNTPEKGLKLQVDVDWQPPSGQSMEDDFSSIYTYVFCFLALLLGSTVFFRYVFVKNNSLATGYRTEVDWTAQLKTKEIQARILVGLVGYSLSYFLHANGLFWSNLFGYSSTSFIAMLMDFLLAATNVLVIMWVTYNGLLFSAGYLLIPKSATGKQLSFIRVLTLSYFTSILSVFLGASSLEAHPVLIGIVIFVSGLGAIIAYICKVYWSIRTYFRLRSSGGVETARRYLATLSLGVFGFFLAIADAYLVGTETLTALHAFFLLLFGEVCSHLLTAYIWKDITIEAEKVDKGEV
;
A
#
# COMPACT_ATOMS: atom_id res chain seq x y z
N MET A 1 16.86 9.33 -18.88
CA MET A 1 15.39 9.23 -19.03
C MET A 1 14.71 8.24 -18.07
N LEU A 2 15.31 7.11 -17.68
CA LEU A 2 14.73 6.24 -16.62
C LEU A 2 15.13 6.62 -15.17
N GLY A 3 16.12 7.50 -14.98
CA GLY A 3 16.56 7.97 -13.65
C GLY A 3 15.64 9.04 -13.05
N SER A 4 14.97 9.83 -13.88
CA SER A 4 13.97 10.81 -13.46
C SER A 4 12.66 10.16 -13.02
N MET A 5 12.30 8.96 -13.51
CA MET A 5 11.10 8.25 -13.07
C MET A 5 11.25 7.59 -11.71
N LYS A 6 12.43 7.06 -11.35
CA LYS A 6 12.64 6.48 -10.01
C LYS A 6 12.88 7.54 -8.94
N SER A 7 13.55 8.63 -9.30
CA SER A 7 13.60 9.82 -8.44
C SER A 7 12.24 10.46 -8.33
N ALA A 8 11.41 10.50 -9.39
CA ALA A 8 10.03 10.97 -9.30
C ALA A 8 9.15 10.02 -8.50
N ILE A 9 9.31 8.68 -8.58
CA ILE A 9 8.51 7.74 -7.78
C ILE A 9 8.92 7.77 -6.31
N CYS A 10 10.21 7.89 -5.98
CA CYS A 10 10.65 8.08 -4.58
C CYS A 10 10.40 9.50 -4.06
N PHE A 11 10.41 10.53 -4.93
CA PHE A 11 10.02 11.91 -4.59
C PHE A 11 8.50 12.04 -4.51
N LEU A 12 7.71 11.27 -5.28
CA LEU A 12 6.25 11.16 -5.18
C LEU A 12 5.84 10.28 -3.99
N LEU A 13 6.62 9.26 -3.63
CA LEU A 13 6.43 8.50 -2.38
C LEU A 13 6.88 9.30 -1.15
N ALA A 14 7.92 10.13 -1.27
CA ALA A 14 8.32 11.06 -0.20
C ALA A 14 7.40 12.29 -0.13
N LEU A 15 6.81 12.75 -1.24
CA LEU A 15 5.74 13.75 -1.28
C LEU A 15 4.41 13.16 -0.79
N SER A 16 4.12 11.87 -1.04
CA SER A 16 2.93 11.20 -0.50
C SER A 16 3.09 10.81 0.98
N LEU A 17 4.32 10.62 1.47
CA LEU A 17 4.63 10.42 2.89
C LEU A 17 4.84 11.75 3.65
N ALA A 18 5.04 12.86 2.96
CA ALA A 18 5.12 14.21 3.55
C ALA A 18 3.78 14.97 3.53
N ASN A 19 2.81 14.54 2.72
CA ASN A 19 1.44 15.08 2.75
C ASN A 19 0.51 14.15 3.54
N ALA A 20 0.82 13.92 4.81
CA ALA A 20 -0.18 13.38 5.74
C ALA A 20 -1.11 14.53 6.15
N ALA A 21 -2.29 14.62 5.54
CA ALA A 21 -3.41 15.52 5.88
C ALA A 21 -3.11 17.04 5.98
N GLN A 22 -1.92 17.47 5.55
CA GLN A 22 -1.46 18.85 5.59
C GLN A 22 -1.74 19.50 4.22
N GLU A 23 -2.86 20.21 4.09
CA GLU A 23 -3.16 20.96 2.86
C GLU A 23 -2.40 22.29 2.88
N GLN A 24 -1.28 22.36 2.16
CA GLN A 24 -0.53 23.60 1.99
C GLN A 24 -1.16 24.44 0.89
N LEU A 25 -1.70 25.60 1.28
CA LEU A 25 -2.43 26.51 0.43
C LEU A 25 -1.66 27.81 0.27
N ILE A 26 -1.51 28.30 -0.96
CA ILE A 26 -0.88 29.60 -1.25
C ILE A 26 -1.99 30.63 -1.48
N LEU A 27 -2.11 31.60 -0.57
CA LEU A 27 -3.08 32.69 -0.66
C LEU A 27 -2.45 33.93 -1.27
N SER A 28 -3.15 34.55 -2.23
CA SER A 28 -2.85 35.90 -2.70
C SER A 28 -3.85 36.92 -2.11
N PRO A 29 -3.53 38.22 -2.10
CA PRO A 29 -4.37 39.24 -1.46
C PRO A 29 -5.76 39.32 -2.10
N GLY A 30 -6.82 39.33 -1.28
CA GLY A 30 -8.21 39.37 -1.76
C GLY A 30 -8.74 38.06 -2.36
N GLN A 31 -7.98 36.96 -2.24
CA GLN A 31 -8.48 35.61 -2.52
C GLN A 31 -8.99 34.96 -1.24
N ALA A 32 -10.00 34.10 -1.40
CA ALA A 32 -10.49 33.23 -0.35
C ALA A 32 -10.33 31.77 -0.78
N ILE A 33 -9.78 30.95 0.10
CA ILE A 33 -9.65 29.51 -0.10
C ILE A 33 -10.64 28.78 0.79
N ARG A 34 -11.20 27.71 0.26
CA ARG A 34 -12.15 26.82 0.92
C ARG A 34 -11.56 25.43 0.97
N SER A 35 -11.26 24.95 2.16
CA SER A 35 -10.95 23.54 2.43
C SER A 35 -12.10 22.95 3.21
N CYS A 36 -12.73 21.89 2.71
CA CYS A 36 -13.85 21.25 3.38
C CYS A 36 -13.56 19.79 3.62
N ASN A 37 -14.05 19.33 4.77
CA ASN A 37 -14.08 17.93 5.10
C ASN A 37 -15.45 17.35 4.72
N GLY A 38 -15.45 16.28 3.93
CA GLY A 38 -16.63 15.45 3.76
C GLY A 38 -16.85 14.72 5.08
N GLY A 39 -17.80 15.15 5.88
CA GLY A 39 -18.02 14.64 7.23
C GLY A 39 -18.27 13.14 7.29
N TYR A 40 -18.17 12.60 8.51
CA TYR A 40 -17.83 11.21 8.73
C TYR A 40 -19.05 10.28 8.83
N ASP A 41 -20.27 10.78 8.59
CA ASP A 41 -21.55 10.11 8.85
C ASP A 41 -21.73 8.75 8.16
N ASN A 42 -21.01 8.48 7.08
CA ASN A 42 -21.01 7.19 6.37
C ASN A 42 -19.64 6.50 6.38
N ASN A 43 -18.67 6.99 7.16
CA ASN A 43 -17.34 6.43 7.16
C ASN A 43 -17.35 5.12 7.97
N PRO A 44 -17.15 3.94 7.34
CA PRO A 44 -17.07 2.69 8.05
C PRO A 44 -15.87 2.62 8.98
N ALA A 45 -14.97 3.62 9.00
CA ALA A 45 -13.88 3.78 9.96
C ALA A 45 -14.31 4.35 11.32
N LEU A 46 -15.59 4.72 11.52
CA LEU A 46 -16.09 5.21 12.81
C LEU A 46 -15.89 4.21 13.97
N PHE A 47 -15.77 2.90 13.73
CA PHE A 47 -15.41 1.95 14.79
C PHE A 47 -13.94 2.06 15.25
N LEU A 48 -13.07 2.72 14.48
CA LEU A 48 -11.68 3.04 14.82
C LEU A 48 -11.56 4.41 15.49
N LEU A 49 -12.68 4.98 15.99
CA LEU A 49 -12.70 6.21 16.77
C LEU A 49 -11.61 6.19 17.86
N GLN A 50 -10.61 7.03 17.67
CA GLN A 50 -9.50 7.20 18.62
C GLN A 50 -9.59 8.54 19.33
N ASN A 51 -10.16 9.54 18.65
CA ASN A 51 -10.40 10.85 19.22
C ASN A 51 -11.90 11.15 19.16
N PRO A 52 -12.60 11.26 20.31
CA PRO A 52 -13.99 11.70 20.34
C PRO A 52 -14.13 13.18 19.92
N HIS A 53 -13.01 13.90 19.82
CA HIS A 53 -12.94 15.30 19.42
C HIS A 53 -12.15 15.40 18.11
N ALA A 54 -12.88 15.45 17.00
CA ALA A 54 -12.28 15.87 15.75
C ALA A 54 -11.94 17.36 15.86
N SER A 55 -10.86 17.79 15.22
CA SER A 55 -10.48 19.20 15.20
C SER A 55 -9.84 19.60 13.89
N VAL A 56 -9.81 20.89 13.62
CA VAL A 56 -9.04 21.45 12.52
C VAL A 56 -8.05 22.47 13.07
N ASN A 57 -6.79 22.32 12.66
CA ASN A 57 -5.71 23.22 13.00
C ASN A 57 -5.35 24.06 11.78
N VAL A 58 -5.33 25.37 11.93
CA VAL A 58 -4.96 26.30 10.86
C VAL A 58 -3.76 27.11 11.32
N ARG A 59 -2.69 27.11 10.51
CA ARG A 59 -1.43 27.80 10.83
C ARG A 59 -0.90 28.55 9.61
N ALA A 60 -0.39 29.76 9.81
CA ALA A 60 0.41 30.45 8.80
C ALA A 60 1.86 29.93 8.85
N ILE A 61 2.41 29.49 7.72
CA ILE A 61 3.81 29.04 7.62
C ILE A 61 4.73 30.24 7.37
N GLY A 62 4.27 31.21 6.56
CA GLY A 62 5.02 32.43 6.24
C GLY A 62 4.86 32.86 4.78
N PRO A 63 5.41 34.02 4.40
CA PRO A 63 5.33 34.52 3.03
C PRO A 63 6.24 33.72 2.08
N VAL A 64 5.75 33.41 0.87
CA VAL A 64 6.46 32.59 -0.12
C VAL A 64 7.56 33.37 -0.85
N ASP A 65 7.34 34.67 -1.09
CA ASP A 65 8.18 35.51 -1.96
C ASP A 65 8.55 36.89 -1.36
N ALA A 66 8.25 37.16 -0.08
CA ALA A 66 8.43 38.48 0.55
C ALA A 66 9.56 38.51 1.60
N LYS A 67 10.05 39.72 1.90
CA LYS A 67 10.92 39.95 3.07
C LYS A 67 10.12 39.57 4.33
N GLU A 68 10.76 38.92 5.30
CA GLU A 68 10.20 38.48 6.60
C GLU A 68 9.48 39.58 7.42
N SER A 69 9.43 40.84 6.95
CA SER A 69 8.86 42.00 7.65
C SER A 69 7.52 42.51 7.09
N SER A 70 6.85 41.79 6.18
CA SER A 70 5.56 42.24 5.62
C SER A 70 4.41 42.02 6.62
N GLU A 71 3.58 43.04 6.84
CA GLU A 71 2.36 42.93 7.66
C GLU A 71 1.24 42.21 6.88
N TRP A 72 0.65 41.20 7.50
CA TRP A 72 -0.47 40.43 6.95
C TRP A 72 -1.47 40.04 8.03
N ASP A 73 -2.74 40.03 7.65
CA ASP A 73 -3.85 39.54 8.47
C ASP A 73 -4.63 38.47 7.69
N LEU A 74 -4.77 37.30 8.31
CA LEU A 74 -5.53 36.16 7.82
C LEU A 74 -6.81 36.05 8.64
N GLU A 75 -7.94 36.13 7.95
CA GLU A 75 -9.24 35.81 8.55
C GLU A 75 -9.57 34.34 8.24
N VAL A 76 -9.69 33.54 9.29
CA VAL A 76 -10.01 32.12 9.24
C VAL A 76 -11.40 31.93 9.85
N ALA A 77 -12.34 31.39 9.08
CA ALA A 77 -13.65 31.01 9.57
C ALA A 77 -13.85 29.51 9.42
N VAL A 78 -14.28 28.85 10.50
CA VAL A 78 -14.67 27.44 10.48
C VAL A 78 -16.18 27.36 10.65
N ILE A 79 -16.85 26.79 9.65
CA ILE A 79 -18.31 26.80 9.54
C ILE A 79 -18.81 25.48 8.96
N SER A 80 -19.94 24.99 9.45
CA SER A 80 -20.57 23.80 8.86
C SER A 80 -21.05 24.08 7.43
N THR A 81 -21.09 23.07 6.55
CA THR A 81 -21.59 23.25 5.18
C THR A 81 -23.05 23.71 5.15
N SER A 82 -23.88 23.21 6.07
CA SER A 82 -25.27 23.61 6.19
C SER A 82 -25.42 25.08 6.60
N ASP A 83 -24.57 25.57 7.51
CA ASP A 83 -24.58 26.97 7.93
C ASP A 83 -23.95 27.89 6.87
N LEU A 84 -22.99 27.37 6.10
CA LEU A 84 -22.41 28.05 4.95
C LEU A 84 -23.47 28.37 3.89
N ASP A 85 -24.38 27.44 3.61
CA ASP A 85 -25.49 27.68 2.68
C ASP A 85 -26.42 28.82 3.15
N VAL A 86 -26.60 28.97 4.46
CA VAL A 86 -27.41 30.04 5.07
C VAL A 86 -26.77 31.42 4.92
N THR A 87 -25.43 31.49 4.77
CA THR A 87 -24.71 32.76 4.54
C THR A 87 -24.89 33.33 3.14
N GLY A 88 -25.53 32.58 2.22
CA GLY A 88 -25.60 32.95 0.81
C GLY A 88 -24.24 32.87 0.12
N PHE A 89 -23.35 31.99 0.61
CA PHE A 89 -22.01 31.81 0.06
C PHE A 89 -22.06 31.57 -1.44
N THR A 90 -21.38 32.44 -2.18
CA THR A 90 -21.21 32.33 -3.63
C THR A 90 -19.73 32.32 -3.94
N SER A 91 -19.29 31.26 -4.61
CA SER A 91 -17.90 31.13 -5.09
C SER A 91 -17.89 31.22 -6.60
N ILE A 92 -17.21 32.22 -7.13
CA ILE A 92 -16.96 32.36 -8.56
C ILE A 92 -15.50 32.00 -8.80
N SER A 93 -15.27 30.84 -9.42
CA SER A 93 -13.94 30.41 -9.85
C SER A 93 -13.54 31.18 -11.12
N GLY A 94 -12.53 32.04 -11.01
CA GLY A 94 -11.90 32.72 -12.13
C GLY A 94 -10.56 32.05 -12.46
N CYS A 95 -10.37 31.60 -13.69
CA CYS A 95 -9.06 31.14 -14.18
C CYS A 95 -8.49 32.19 -15.14
N PRO A 96 -7.20 32.56 -15.01
CA PRO A 96 -6.54 33.38 -16.02
C PRO A 96 -6.51 32.64 -17.36
N VAL A 97 -6.74 33.37 -18.46
CA VAL A 97 -6.77 32.78 -19.81
C VAL A 97 -5.41 32.17 -20.13
N GLY A 98 -5.33 30.84 -20.16
CA GLY A 98 -4.10 30.07 -20.43
C GLY A 98 -3.29 29.64 -19.20
N GLY A 99 -3.78 29.85 -17.96
CA GLY A 99 -3.14 29.38 -16.73
C GLY A 99 -3.40 27.89 -16.42
N ALA A 100 -2.59 27.31 -15.52
CA ALA A 100 -2.83 25.96 -15.01
C ALA A 100 -4.04 25.96 -14.05
N LYS A 101 -4.63 24.78 -13.77
CA LYS A 101 -5.75 24.64 -12.81
C LYS A 101 -5.40 25.19 -11.41
N GLU A 102 -4.11 25.16 -11.09
CA GLU A 102 -3.51 25.68 -9.85
C GLU A 102 -3.52 27.22 -9.77
N ASP A 103 -3.68 27.93 -10.91
CA ASP A 103 -3.76 29.39 -10.98
C ASP A 103 -5.22 29.91 -10.90
N CYS A 104 -6.20 29.03 -10.79
CA CYS A 104 -7.60 29.39 -10.66
C CYS A 104 -7.89 29.87 -9.23
N PHE A 105 -8.56 31.01 -9.09
CA PHE A 105 -8.90 31.58 -7.80
C PHE A 105 -10.41 31.65 -7.62
N ASN A 106 -10.86 31.48 -6.37
CA ASN A 106 -12.24 31.67 -6.00
C ASN A 106 -12.43 33.07 -5.43
N HIS A 107 -13.23 33.89 -6.10
CA HIS A 107 -13.84 35.03 -5.45
C HIS A 107 -15.01 34.54 -4.63
N VAL A 108 -14.98 34.85 -3.34
CA VAL A 108 -16.04 34.50 -2.41
C VAL A 108 -16.81 35.75 -2.04
N SER A 109 -18.13 35.68 -2.13
CA SER A 109 -19.05 36.66 -1.58
C SER A 109 -20.03 36.00 -0.63
N PHE A 110 -20.40 36.75 0.40
CA PHE A 110 -21.40 36.36 1.38
C PHE A 110 -22.54 37.39 1.34
N ASP A 111 -23.78 36.91 1.29
CA ASP A 111 -24.95 37.77 1.42
C ASP A 111 -25.14 38.23 2.87
N LYS A 112 -24.67 37.42 3.83
CA LYS A 112 -24.66 37.72 5.26
C LYS A 112 -23.27 37.56 5.86
N THR A 113 -22.88 38.51 6.68
CA THR A 113 -21.63 38.44 7.46
C THR A 113 -21.72 37.37 8.56
N TYR A 114 -20.58 36.82 9.00
CA TYR A 114 -20.56 35.84 10.09
C TYR A 114 -21.22 36.38 11.37
N ASP A 115 -20.99 37.65 11.71
CA ASP A 115 -21.62 38.32 12.86
C ASP A 115 -23.15 38.37 12.76
N GLN A 116 -23.70 38.53 11.54
CA GLN A 116 -25.15 38.47 11.31
C GLN A 116 -25.68 37.05 11.50
N VAL A 117 -24.96 36.03 11.01
CA VAL A 117 -25.35 34.62 11.18
C VAL A 117 -25.40 34.23 12.65
N ILE A 118 -24.40 34.67 13.43
CA ILE A 118 -24.32 34.42 14.89
C ILE A 118 -25.40 35.21 15.63
N SER A 119 -25.55 36.52 15.37
CA SER A 119 -26.49 37.38 16.09
C SER A 119 -27.95 37.07 15.79
N GLU A 120 -28.27 36.63 14.58
CA GLU A 120 -29.61 36.17 14.18
C GLU A 120 -29.88 34.71 14.58
N LYS A 121 -28.90 34.00 15.19
CA LYS A 121 -28.98 32.57 15.57
C LYS A 121 -29.39 31.67 14.41
N LEU A 122 -28.81 31.91 13.24
CA LEU A 122 -29.09 31.15 12.03
C LEU A 122 -28.18 29.93 11.88
N ASN A 123 -27.13 29.81 12.71
CA ASN A 123 -26.25 28.67 12.73
C ASN A 123 -26.86 27.50 13.51
N SER A 124 -26.76 26.31 12.92
CA SER A 124 -27.11 25.02 13.50
C SER A 124 -25.95 24.35 14.22
N SER A 125 -24.71 24.69 13.84
CA SER A 125 -23.47 24.12 14.37
C SER A 125 -22.54 25.19 14.95
N SER A 126 -21.43 24.76 15.56
CA SER A 126 -20.38 25.68 16.03
C SER A 126 -19.80 26.47 14.85
N LEU A 127 -19.61 27.77 15.06
CA LEU A 127 -18.99 28.67 14.10
C LEU A 127 -17.99 29.52 14.86
N ASP A 128 -16.72 29.43 14.48
CA ASP A 128 -15.65 30.24 15.04
C ASP A 128 -14.96 31.02 13.92
N VAL A 129 -14.72 32.30 14.17
CA VAL A 129 -13.94 33.19 13.30
C VAL A 129 -12.74 33.67 14.09
N PHE A 130 -11.56 33.54 13.50
CA PHE A 130 -10.28 33.87 14.11
C PHE A 130 -9.40 34.69 13.16
N GLN A 131 -8.65 35.63 13.73
CA GLN A 131 -7.69 36.43 12.97
C GLN A 131 -6.27 36.02 13.35
N LEU A 132 -5.54 35.46 12.38
CA LEU A 132 -4.10 35.23 12.46
C LEU A 132 -3.40 36.47 11.89
N SER A 133 -2.34 36.94 12.54
CA SER A 133 -1.61 38.13 12.07
C SER A 133 -0.11 37.90 12.13
N SER A 134 0.63 38.71 11.37
CA SER A 134 2.10 38.68 11.30
C SER A 134 2.82 39.00 12.63
N LYS A 135 2.07 39.31 13.70
CA LYS A 135 2.59 39.57 15.05
C LYS A 135 2.56 38.32 15.94
N ASN A 136 1.82 37.30 15.50
CA ASN A 136 1.60 36.04 16.19
C ASN A 136 1.88 34.86 15.23
N ASP A 137 3.02 34.89 14.55
CA ASP A 137 3.39 33.92 13.50
C ASP A 137 3.43 32.46 13.99
N ASP A 138 3.62 32.25 15.29
CA ASP A 138 3.60 30.93 15.93
C ASP A 138 2.20 30.47 16.38
N ALA A 139 1.16 31.29 16.22
CA ALA A 139 -0.19 30.91 16.64
C ALA A 139 -0.81 29.93 15.63
N ALA A 140 -1.14 28.73 16.12
CA ALA A 140 -2.05 27.82 15.45
C ALA A 140 -3.46 28.04 16.01
N PHE A 141 -4.45 28.14 15.13
CA PHE A 141 -5.87 28.15 15.51
C PHE A 141 -6.41 26.72 15.49
N THR A 142 -7.00 26.28 16.60
CA THR A 142 -7.63 24.95 16.71
C THR A 142 -9.12 25.10 16.95
N HIS A 143 -9.94 24.53 16.07
CA HIS A 143 -11.40 24.43 16.26
C HIS A 143 -11.82 22.97 16.40
N PHE A 144 -12.63 22.66 17.40
CA PHE A 144 -13.21 21.32 17.55
C PHE A 144 -14.45 21.19 16.68
N VAL A 145 -14.48 20.17 15.82
CA VAL A 145 -15.58 19.91 14.89
C VAL A 145 -16.40 18.73 15.37
N ASP A 146 -17.73 18.82 15.19
CA ASP A 146 -18.59 17.65 15.34
C ASP A 146 -18.29 16.64 14.22
N PRO A 147 -17.90 15.39 14.53
CA PRO A 147 -17.56 14.40 13.52
C PRO A 147 -18.75 14.01 12.62
N LEU A 148 -19.99 14.25 13.05
CA LEU A 148 -21.19 13.93 12.27
C LEU A 148 -21.58 15.05 11.30
N VAL A 149 -20.90 16.20 11.36
CA VAL A 149 -21.22 17.38 10.56
C VAL A 149 -20.06 17.70 9.62
N ASN A 150 -20.39 18.07 8.39
CA ASN A 150 -19.39 18.51 7.42
C ASN A 150 -18.99 19.95 7.75
N TYR A 151 -17.69 20.20 7.94
CA TYR A 151 -17.15 21.54 8.17
C TYR A 151 -16.30 22.01 7.01
N CYS A 152 -16.26 23.32 6.82
CA CYS A 152 -15.37 24.01 5.91
C CYS A 152 -14.56 25.06 6.67
N VAL A 153 -13.28 25.13 6.33
CA VAL A 153 -12.39 26.25 6.68
C VAL A 153 -12.37 27.20 5.50
N LEU A 154 -12.68 28.47 5.77
CA LEU A 154 -12.61 29.57 4.83
C LEU A 154 -11.48 30.50 5.28
N ILE A 155 -10.51 30.71 4.42
CA ILE A 155 -9.32 31.50 4.72
C ILE A 155 -9.27 32.67 3.75
N THR A 156 -9.22 33.89 4.28
CA THR A 156 -9.12 35.12 3.48
C THR A 156 -7.88 35.90 3.89
N LEU A 157 -7.05 36.27 2.91
CA LEU A 157 -5.86 37.08 3.14
C LEU A 157 -6.17 38.57 2.93
N ASN A 158 -6.13 39.32 4.02
CA ASN A 158 -6.29 40.76 4.07
C ASN A 158 -4.91 41.43 4.19
N THR A 159 -4.40 41.95 3.07
CA THR A 159 -3.14 42.73 3.07
C THR A 159 -3.19 43.87 2.05
N PRO A 160 -2.64 45.05 2.36
CA PRO A 160 -2.48 46.13 1.39
C PRO A 160 -1.43 45.82 0.31
N GLU A 161 -0.55 44.84 0.53
CA GLU A 161 0.53 44.46 -0.40
C GLU A 161 0.03 43.50 -1.49
N LYS A 162 -0.28 44.03 -2.68
CA LYS A 162 -0.84 43.27 -3.81
C LYS A 162 0.03 42.10 -4.34
N GLY A 163 1.30 42.02 -3.95
CA GLY A 163 2.23 40.97 -4.36
C GLY A 163 2.56 39.93 -3.28
N LEU A 164 2.02 40.10 -2.07
CA LEU A 164 2.32 39.21 -0.95
C LEU A 164 1.55 37.89 -1.10
N LYS A 165 2.29 36.78 -1.19
CA LYS A 165 1.72 35.43 -1.14
C LYS A 165 2.04 34.79 0.19
N LEU A 166 1.02 34.25 0.84
CA LEU A 166 1.16 33.62 2.15
C LEU A 166 0.87 32.12 2.06
N GLN A 167 1.77 31.31 2.60
CA GLN A 167 1.57 29.87 2.72
C GLN A 167 0.83 29.59 4.03
N VAL A 168 -0.33 28.94 3.91
CA VAL A 168 -1.18 28.55 5.02
C VAL A 168 -1.33 27.04 5.02
N ASP A 169 -1.34 26.51 6.22
CA ASP A 169 -1.49 25.11 6.50
C ASP A 169 -2.85 24.85 7.16
N VAL A 170 -3.61 23.91 6.60
CA VAL A 170 -4.84 23.39 7.19
C VAL A 170 -4.65 21.91 7.47
N ASP A 171 -4.55 21.57 8.75
CA ASP A 171 -4.42 20.20 9.26
C ASP A 171 -5.76 19.76 9.85
N TRP A 172 -6.51 18.95 9.10
CA TRP A 172 -7.69 18.28 9.60
C TRP A 172 -7.27 17.09 10.46
N GLN A 173 -7.78 17.02 11.69
CA GLN A 173 -7.60 15.88 12.59
C GLN A 173 -8.91 15.09 12.69
N PRO A 174 -9.07 14.04 11.88
CA PRO A 174 -10.24 13.19 11.91
C PRO A 174 -10.46 12.56 13.29
N PRO A 175 -11.72 12.25 13.63
CA PRO A 175 -12.03 11.45 14.81
C PRO A 175 -11.50 10.01 14.68
N SER A 176 -11.30 9.56 13.43
CA SER A 176 -10.80 8.24 13.06
C SER A 176 -9.29 8.08 13.18
N GLY A 177 -8.52 9.13 13.51
CA GLY A 177 -7.04 9.09 13.59
C GLY A 177 -6.38 9.86 12.44
N GLN A 178 -5.06 9.68 12.27
CA GLN A 178 -4.24 10.44 11.31
C GLN A 178 -4.12 9.80 9.91
N SER A 179 -4.82 8.68 9.67
CA SER A 179 -4.78 8.02 8.35
C SER A 179 -5.67 8.68 7.31
N MET A 180 -5.29 8.54 6.04
CA MET A 180 -6.08 8.96 4.90
C MET A 180 -7.32 8.08 4.75
N GLU A 181 -8.36 8.60 4.09
CA GLU A 181 -9.59 7.83 3.87
C GLU A 181 -9.34 6.53 3.09
N ASP A 182 -8.42 6.56 2.13
CA ASP A 182 -7.99 5.41 1.32
C ASP A 182 -7.32 4.29 2.15
N ASP A 183 -6.72 4.63 3.29
CA ASP A 183 -6.05 3.66 4.15
C ASP A 183 -7.05 2.75 4.87
N PHE A 184 -8.25 3.25 5.18
CA PHE A 184 -9.28 2.45 5.86
C PHE A 184 -9.73 1.27 5.00
N SER A 185 -10.01 1.51 3.73
CA SER A 185 -10.36 0.45 2.78
C SER A 185 -9.20 -0.54 2.59
N SER A 186 -7.96 -0.04 2.61
CA SER A 186 -6.76 -0.87 2.57
C SER A 186 -6.65 -1.79 3.80
N ILE A 187 -6.89 -1.27 5.01
CA ILE A 187 -6.96 -2.05 6.26
C ILE A 187 -7.98 -3.18 6.12
N TYR A 188 -9.20 -2.87 5.67
CA TYR A 188 -10.25 -3.88 5.49
C TYR A 188 -9.84 -4.97 4.50
N THR A 189 -9.26 -4.57 3.37
CA THR A 189 -8.79 -5.49 2.34
C THR A 189 -7.71 -6.41 2.89
N TYR A 190 -6.72 -5.87 3.60
CA TYR A 190 -5.66 -6.67 4.20
C TYR A 190 -6.18 -7.63 5.28
N VAL A 191 -7.10 -7.19 6.14
CA VAL A 191 -7.74 -8.06 7.15
C VAL A 191 -8.51 -9.19 6.47
N PHE A 192 -9.28 -8.89 5.42
CA PHE A 192 -9.99 -9.91 4.65
C PHE A 192 -9.02 -10.93 4.04
N CYS A 193 -7.97 -10.48 3.36
CA CYS A 193 -6.97 -11.34 2.75
C CYS A 193 -6.22 -12.20 3.78
N PHE A 194 -5.88 -11.62 4.93
CA PHE A 194 -5.32 -12.33 6.09
C PHE A 194 -6.22 -13.49 6.52
N LEU A 195 -7.49 -13.22 6.79
CA LEU A 195 -8.46 -14.21 7.25
C LEU A 195 -8.70 -15.31 6.20
N ALA A 196 -8.83 -14.93 4.94
CA ALA A 196 -9.03 -15.88 3.84
C ALA A 196 -7.87 -16.88 3.73
N LEU A 197 -6.62 -16.40 3.80
CA LEU A 197 -5.43 -17.26 3.76
C LEU A 197 -5.22 -18.04 5.06
N LEU A 198 -5.57 -17.50 6.22
CA LEU A 198 -5.50 -18.22 7.49
C LEU A 198 -6.49 -19.40 7.52
N LEU A 199 -7.73 -19.16 7.09
CA LEU A 199 -8.74 -20.21 6.95
C LEU A 199 -8.31 -21.23 5.90
N GLY A 200 -7.83 -20.77 4.74
CA GLY A 200 -7.33 -21.62 3.67
C GLY A 200 -6.17 -22.52 4.10
N SER A 201 -5.19 -21.96 4.81
CA SER A 201 -4.04 -22.71 5.35
C SER A 201 -4.49 -23.76 6.38
N THR A 202 -5.44 -23.42 7.26
CA THR A 202 -6.00 -24.34 8.25
C THR A 202 -6.73 -25.51 7.60
N VAL A 203 -7.58 -25.22 6.60
CA VAL A 203 -8.30 -26.24 5.83
C VAL A 203 -7.34 -27.13 5.07
N PHE A 204 -6.34 -26.55 4.41
CA PHE A 204 -5.32 -27.29 3.66
C PHE A 204 -4.46 -28.18 4.57
N PHE A 205 -4.00 -27.67 5.71
CA PHE A 205 -3.26 -28.44 6.71
C PHE A 205 -4.05 -29.64 7.20
N ARG A 206 -5.30 -29.43 7.60
CA ARG A 206 -6.19 -30.50 8.09
C ARG A 206 -6.43 -31.55 7.01
N TYR A 207 -6.63 -31.14 5.77
CA TYR A 207 -6.83 -32.05 4.65
C TYR A 207 -5.58 -32.91 4.40
N VAL A 208 -4.42 -32.27 4.21
CA VAL A 208 -3.20 -32.93 3.76
C VAL A 208 -2.52 -33.75 4.85
N PHE A 209 -2.43 -33.23 6.08
CA PHE A 209 -1.62 -33.83 7.14
C PHE A 209 -2.42 -34.64 8.15
N VAL A 210 -3.69 -34.29 8.39
CA VAL A 210 -4.54 -35.00 9.36
C VAL A 210 -5.41 -36.06 8.66
N LYS A 211 -6.26 -35.63 7.71
CA LYS A 211 -7.21 -36.53 7.05
C LYS A 211 -6.51 -37.59 6.19
N ASN A 212 -5.55 -37.19 5.36
CA ASN A 212 -4.89 -38.14 4.46
C ASN A 212 -4.05 -39.20 5.19
N ASN A 213 -3.44 -38.84 6.34
CA ASN A 213 -2.69 -39.80 7.17
C ASN A 213 -3.61 -40.85 7.82
N SER A 214 -4.85 -40.49 8.16
CA SER A 214 -5.84 -41.43 8.70
C SER A 214 -6.35 -42.44 7.67
N LEU A 215 -6.31 -42.11 6.37
CA LEU A 215 -6.70 -43.01 5.28
C LEU A 215 -5.55 -43.92 4.84
N ALA A 216 -4.32 -43.43 4.88
CA ALA A 216 -3.12 -44.18 4.49
C ALA A 216 -2.75 -45.33 5.45
N THR A 217 -3.18 -45.26 6.72
CA THR A 217 -2.94 -46.33 7.71
C THR A 217 -3.72 -47.62 7.42
N GLY A 218 -4.75 -47.58 6.55
CA GLY A 218 -5.55 -48.75 6.16
C GLY A 218 -5.03 -49.56 4.96
N TYR A 219 -4.12 -49.00 4.14
CA TYR A 219 -3.62 -49.64 2.91
C TYR A 219 -2.09 -49.76 2.95
N ARG A 220 -1.59 -50.85 3.54
CA ARG A 220 -0.18 -51.27 3.40
C ARG A 220 0.03 -51.96 2.05
N THR A 221 0.15 -51.18 0.98
CA THR A 221 0.83 -51.64 -0.24
C THR A 221 2.27 -51.12 -0.25
N GLU A 222 3.15 -51.70 -1.08
CA GLU A 222 4.52 -51.20 -1.30
C GLU A 222 4.48 -49.74 -1.78
N VAL A 223 4.54 -48.83 -0.83
CA VAL A 223 4.57 -47.40 -1.09
C VAL A 223 6.02 -46.98 -1.34
N ASP A 224 6.28 -46.31 -2.48
CA ASP A 224 7.53 -45.58 -2.68
C ASP A 224 7.61 -44.40 -1.70
N TRP A 225 8.27 -44.64 -0.57
CA TRP A 225 8.51 -43.66 0.48
C TRP A 225 9.18 -42.38 -0.03
N THR A 226 9.98 -42.48 -1.09
CA THR A 226 10.70 -41.34 -1.67
C THR A 226 9.74 -40.39 -2.39
N ALA A 227 8.79 -40.94 -3.16
CA ALA A 227 7.76 -40.16 -3.85
C ALA A 227 6.77 -39.51 -2.87
N GLN A 228 6.42 -40.22 -1.79
CA GLN A 228 5.59 -39.65 -0.72
C GLN A 228 6.28 -38.53 0.05
N LEU A 229 7.57 -38.67 0.38
CA LEU A 229 8.30 -37.62 1.09
C LEU A 229 8.38 -36.34 0.25
N LYS A 230 8.69 -36.46 -1.04
CA LYS A 230 8.71 -35.33 -1.99
C LYS A 230 7.35 -34.65 -2.10
N THR A 231 6.27 -35.44 -2.17
CA THR A 231 4.89 -34.95 -2.18
C THR A 231 4.59 -34.12 -0.93
N LYS A 232 4.90 -34.66 0.25
CA LYS A 232 4.69 -33.97 1.54
C LYS A 232 5.54 -32.72 1.65
N GLU A 233 6.75 -32.72 1.10
CA GLU A 233 7.61 -31.54 1.07
C GLU A 233 7.01 -30.42 0.20
N ILE A 234 6.48 -30.72 -0.99
CA ILE A 234 5.78 -29.73 -1.82
C ILE A 234 4.60 -29.14 -1.05
N GLN A 235 3.78 -30.00 -0.43
CA GLN A 235 2.62 -29.57 0.34
C GLN A 235 3.00 -28.72 1.56
N ALA A 236 4.08 -29.07 2.27
CA ALA A 236 4.60 -28.27 3.37
C ALA A 236 5.07 -26.89 2.90
N ARG A 237 5.77 -26.81 1.75
CA ARG A 237 6.21 -25.53 1.17
C ARG A 237 5.04 -24.62 0.78
N ILE A 238 3.97 -25.19 0.23
CA ILE A 238 2.74 -24.45 -0.07
C ILE A 238 2.08 -23.93 1.21
N LEU A 239 2.00 -24.77 2.25
CA LEU A 239 1.44 -24.37 3.54
C LEU A 239 2.22 -23.23 4.18
N VAL A 240 3.56 -23.31 4.20
CA VAL A 240 4.43 -22.24 4.71
C VAL A 240 4.22 -20.95 3.90
N GLY A 241 4.04 -21.07 2.58
CA GLY A 241 3.65 -19.94 1.73
C GLY A 241 2.35 -19.30 2.19
N LEU A 242 1.26 -20.06 2.29
CA LEU A 242 -0.06 -19.56 2.72
C LEU A 242 0.00 -18.85 4.07
N VAL A 243 0.70 -19.43 5.05
CA VAL A 243 0.86 -18.84 6.38
C VAL A 243 1.71 -17.58 6.33
N GLY A 244 2.81 -17.58 5.56
CA GLY A 244 3.67 -16.41 5.38
C GLY A 244 2.94 -15.22 4.75
N TYR A 245 2.14 -15.46 3.71
CA TYR A 245 1.31 -14.42 3.08
C TYR A 245 0.19 -13.93 4.00
N SER A 246 -0.47 -14.83 4.75
CA SER A 246 -1.45 -14.46 5.77
C SER A 246 -0.83 -13.53 6.80
N LEU A 247 0.34 -13.89 7.36
CA LEU A 247 1.06 -13.06 8.33
C LEU A 247 1.48 -11.71 7.73
N SER A 248 1.92 -11.68 6.47
CA SER A 248 2.26 -10.44 5.77
C SER A 248 1.06 -9.48 5.74
N TYR A 249 -0.11 -9.94 5.29
CA TYR A 249 -1.31 -9.10 5.26
C TYR A 249 -1.76 -8.65 6.65
N PHE A 250 -1.62 -9.50 7.67
CA PHE A 250 -1.87 -9.09 9.05
C PHE A 250 -0.96 -7.94 9.49
N LEU A 251 0.34 -8.02 9.17
CA LEU A 251 1.30 -6.97 9.52
C LEU A 251 1.06 -5.68 8.73
N HIS A 252 0.67 -5.75 7.45
CA HIS A 252 0.26 -4.57 6.67
C HIS A 252 -0.97 -3.88 7.30
N ALA A 253 -2.01 -4.65 7.65
CA ALA A 253 -3.19 -4.12 8.34
C ALA A 253 -2.84 -3.47 9.69
N ASN A 254 -1.96 -4.12 10.47
CA ASN A 254 -1.50 -3.55 11.75
C ASN A 254 -0.65 -2.30 11.54
N GLY A 255 0.23 -2.27 10.54
CA GLY A 255 1.04 -1.10 10.22
C GLY A 255 0.16 0.11 9.96
N LEU A 256 -0.82 -0.03 9.05
CA LEU A 256 -1.80 1.03 8.77
C LEU A 256 -2.62 1.41 10.01
N PHE A 257 -3.02 0.44 10.84
CA PHE A 257 -3.73 0.72 12.10
C PHE A 257 -2.87 1.53 13.09
N TRP A 258 -1.57 1.24 13.20
CA TRP A 258 -0.66 1.99 14.06
C TRP A 258 -0.31 3.36 13.49
N SER A 259 -0.16 3.47 12.16
CA SER A 259 -0.03 4.76 11.48
C SER A 259 -1.27 5.63 11.70
N ASN A 260 -2.46 5.02 11.73
CA ASN A 260 -3.70 5.71 12.08
C ASN A 260 -3.68 6.23 13.53
N LEU A 261 -3.20 5.40 14.47
CA LEU A 261 -3.09 5.73 15.91
C LEU A 261 -2.13 6.86 16.22
N PHE A 262 -0.97 6.87 15.58
CA PHE A 262 0.14 7.73 16.02
C PHE A 262 0.60 8.74 14.97
N GLY A 263 0.08 8.64 13.75
CA GLY A 263 0.60 9.39 12.60
C GLY A 263 1.67 8.66 11.83
N TYR A 264 1.74 8.94 10.52
CA TYR A 264 2.79 8.45 9.63
C TYR A 264 4.20 8.90 10.03
N SER A 265 4.31 10.07 10.68
CA SER A 265 5.58 10.65 11.13
C SER A 265 5.93 10.28 12.58
N SER A 266 5.16 9.38 13.21
CA SER A 266 5.39 9.01 14.60
C SER A 266 6.76 8.36 14.80
N THR A 267 7.54 8.92 15.72
CA THR A 267 8.80 8.31 16.20
C THR A 267 8.57 7.36 17.37
N SER A 268 7.33 6.92 17.62
CA SER A 268 7.05 5.99 18.71
C SER A 268 7.80 4.65 18.50
N PHE A 269 8.31 4.08 19.59
CA PHE A 269 9.02 2.79 19.53
C PHE A 269 8.15 1.68 18.94
N ILE A 270 6.84 1.70 19.23
CA ILE A 270 5.89 0.71 18.72
C ILE A 270 5.72 0.85 17.20
N ALA A 271 5.57 2.07 16.68
CA ALA A 271 5.51 2.31 15.24
C ALA A 271 6.79 1.83 14.53
N MET A 272 7.96 2.24 15.03
CA MET A 272 9.25 1.79 14.47
C MET A 272 9.43 0.26 14.50
N LEU A 273 8.97 -0.40 15.57
CA LEU A 273 9.00 -1.86 15.66
C LEU A 273 8.09 -2.51 14.62
N MET A 274 6.88 -1.97 14.42
CA MET A 274 5.93 -2.49 13.44
C MET A 274 6.42 -2.30 12.01
N ASP A 275 6.99 -1.14 11.69
CA ASP A 275 7.62 -0.88 10.39
C ASP A 275 8.77 -1.84 10.11
N PHE A 276 9.60 -2.09 11.12
CA PHE A 276 10.68 -3.07 11.02
C PHE A 276 10.14 -4.49 10.78
N LEU A 277 9.12 -4.92 11.54
CA LEU A 277 8.50 -6.24 11.37
C LEU A 277 7.84 -6.39 10.00
N LEU A 278 7.19 -5.34 9.50
CA LEU A 278 6.57 -5.28 8.19
C LEU A 278 7.64 -5.41 7.09
N ALA A 279 8.69 -4.59 7.15
CA ALA A 279 9.81 -4.65 6.23
C ALA A 279 10.47 -6.04 6.23
N ALA A 280 10.83 -6.55 7.41
CA ALA A 280 11.45 -7.87 7.55
C ALA A 280 10.56 -8.98 6.97
N THR A 281 9.26 -8.94 7.22
CA THR A 281 8.32 -9.94 6.70
C THR A 281 8.17 -9.85 5.19
N ASN A 282 8.06 -8.64 4.62
CA ASN A 282 8.02 -8.45 3.17
C ASN A 282 9.30 -9.01 2.51
N VAL A 283 10.47 -8.73 3.08
CA VAL A 283 11.74 -9.27 2.58
C VAL A 283 11.74 -10.79 2.64
N LEU A 284 11.33 -11.39 3.76
CA LEU A 284 11.26 -12.85 3.93
C LEU A 284 10.27 -13.52 2.96
N VAL A 285 9.11 -12.90 2.70
CA VAL A 285 8.13 -13.41 1.74
C VAL A 285 8.69 -13.33 0.31
N ILE A 286 9.25 -12.19 -0.10
CA ILE A 286 9.88 -12.02 -1.42
C ILE A 286 11.01 -13.04 -1.62
N MET A 287 11.86 -13.23 -0.61
CA MET A 287 12.90 -14.25 -0.58
C MET A 287 12.32 -15.65 -0.78
N TRP A 288 11.33 -16.01 0.01
CA TRP A 288 10.69 -17.33 0.00
C TRP A 288 10.10 -17.64 -1.36
N VAL A 289 9.36 -16.69 -1.94
CA VAL A 289 8.71 -16.81 -3.26
C VAL A 289 9.74 -16.88 -4.37
N THR A 290 10.81 -16.09 -4.29
CA THR A 290 11.89 -16.11 -5.28
C THR A 290 12.63 -17.44 -5.26
N TYR A 291 13.04 -17.89 -4.07
CA TYR A 291 13.76 -19.14 -3.88
C TYR A 291 12.93 -20.36 -4.31
N ASN A 292 11.72 -20.49 -3.77
CA ASN A 292 10.84 -21.62 -4.09
C ASN A 292 10.37 -21.56 -5.54
N GLY A 293 10.13 -20.38 -6.09
CA GLY A 293 9.81 -20.21 -7.51
C GLY A 293 10.95 -20.70 -8.41
N LEU A 294 12.21 -20.35 -8.11
CA LEU A 294 13.37 -20.84 -8.87
C LEU A 294 13.55 -22.37 -8.75
N LEU A 295 13.37 -22.94 -7.55
CA LEU A 295 13.41 -24.38 -7.33
C LEU A 295 12.31 -25.10 -8.12
N PHE A 296 11.09 -24.61 -8.02
CA PHE A 296 9.94 -25.18 -8.72
C PHE A 296 10.10 -25.08 -10.24
N SER A 297 10.56 -23.93 -10.76
CA SER A 297 10.95 -23.75 -12.16
C SER A 297 12.04 -24.74 -12.59
N ALA A 298 13.02 -25.02 -11.73
CA ALA A 298 14.08 -26.00 -11.97
C ALA A 298 13.62 -27.47 -11.93
N GLY A 299 12.36 -27.73 -11.58
CA GLY A 299 11.80 -29.08 -11.44
C GLY A 299 12.16 -29.77 -10.13
N TYR A 300 12.72 -29.06 -9.16
CA TYR A 300 13.07 -29.59 -7.85
C TYR A 300 11.86 -30.31 -7.22
N LEU A 301 12.09 -31.51 -6.70
CA LEU A 301 11.08 -32.48 -6.21
C LEU A 301 10.19 -33.12 -7.29
N LEU A 302 9.99 -32.46 -8.44
CA LEU A 302 9.13 -32.96 -9.52
C LEU A 302 9.83 -33.96 -10.45
N ILE A 303 11.13 -33.77 -10.68
CA ILE A 303 11.94 -34.62 -11.58
C ILE A 303 13.12 -35.21 -10.79
N PRO A 304 13.39 -36.53 -10.86
CA PRO A 304 14.59 -37.12 -10.26
C PRO A 304 15.87 -36.48 -10.79
N LYS A 305 16.84 -36.19 -9.91
CA LYS A 305 18.13 -35.55 -10.26
C LYS A 305 18.00 -34.20 -11.00
N SER A 306 16.83 -33.56 -10.96
CA SER A 306 16.66 -32.17 -11.38
C SER A 306 17.23 -31.22 -10.32
N ALA A 307 17.61 -30.01 -10.74
CA ALA A 307 18.41 -29.08 -9.95
C ALA A 307 19.73 -29.69 -9.44
N THR A 308 20.70 -29.87 -10.36
CA THR A 308 22.05 -30.35 -10.01
C THR A 308 22.70 -29.48 -8.93
N GLY A 309 23.72 -29.99 -8.22
CA GLY A 309 24.38 -29.23 -7.15
C GLY A 309 24.86 -27.83 -7.56
N LYS A 310 25.30 -27.66 -8.81
CA LYS A 310 25.67 -26.35 -9.38
C LYS A 310 24.45 -25.42 -9.53
N GLN A 311 23.34 -25.94 -10.04
CA GLN A 311 22.10 -25.18 -10.20
C GLN A 311 21.51 -24.77 -8.84
N LEU A 312 21.53 -25.68 -7.86
CA LEU A 312 21.07 -25.37 -6.50
C LEU A 312 21.95 -24.31 -5.82
N SER A 313 23.27 -24.41 -5.99
CA SER A 313 24.22 -23.40 -5.49
C SER A 313 23.95 -22.03 -6.12
N PHE A 314 23.75 -21.98 -7.44
CA PHE A 314 23.40 -20.74 -8.14
C PHE A 314 22.08 -20.14 -7.62
N ILE A 315 21.04 -20.95 -7.43
CA ILE A 315 19.75 -20.48 -6.86
C ILE A 315 19.98 -19.88 -5.47
N ARG A 316 20.75 -20.55 -4.60
CA ARG A 316 21.04 -20.07 -3.24
C ARG A 316 21.81 -18.73 -3.28
N VAL A 317 22.85 -18.64 -4.10
CA VAL A 317 23.66 -17.41 -4.23
C VAL A 317 22.81 -16.25 -4.77
N LEU A 318 22.05 -16.47 -5.84
CA LEU A 318 21.19 -15.44 -6.44
C LEU A 318 20.12 -14.96 -5.45
N THR A 319 19.52 -15.89 -4.71
CA THR A 319 18.49 -15.51 -3.74
C THR A 319 19.10 -14.77 -2.56
N LEU A 320 20.26 -15.22 -2.04
CA LEU A 320 20.98 -14.54 -0.97
C LEU A 320 21.48 -13.15 -1.39
N SER A 321 21.97 -12.98 -2.63
CA SER A 321 22.36 -11.66 -3.11
C SER A 321 21.15 -10.73 -3.17
N TYR A 322 20.02 -11.23 -3.66
CA TYR A 322 18.76 -10.48 -3.69
C TYR A 322 18.28 -10.08 -2.28
N PHE A 323 18.40 -10.98 -1.30
CA PHE A 323 18.14 -10.68 0.12
C PHE A 323 18.96 -9.50 0.61
N THR A 324 20.27 -9.60 0.46
CA THR A 324 21.21 -8.63 1.01
C THR A 324 21.01 -7.27 0.38
N SER A 325 20.67 -7.22 -0.91
CA SER A 325 20.38 -5.95 -1.57
C SER A 325 19.07 -5.35 -1.06
N ILE A 326 17.98 -6.11 -0.99
CA ILE A 326 16.70 -5.58 -0.49
C ILE A 326 16.81 -5.15 0.97
N LEU A 327 17.41 -5.97 1.83
CA LEU A 327 17.61 -5.65 3.24
C LEU A 327 18.44 -4.36 3.40
N SER A 328 19.48 -4.17 2.59
CA SER A 328 20.27 -2.94 2.58
C SER A 328 19.49 -1.72 2.09
N VAL A 329 18.50 -1.87 1.20
CA VAL A 329 17.59 -0.76 0.85
C VAL A 329 16.74 -0.38 2.05
N PHE A 330 16.12 -1.35 2.73
CA PHE A 330 15.25 -1.08 3.88
C PHE A 330 16.02 -0.49 5.07
N LEU A 331 17.22 -1.01 5.37
CA LEU A 331 18.06 -0.49 6.45
C LEU A 331 18.75 0.82 6.04
N GLY A 332 19.20 0.96 4.79
CA GLY A 332 19.90 2.16 4.30
C GLY A 332 18.99 3.37 4.12
N ALA A 333 17.71 3.16 3.78
CA ALA A 333 16.73 4.25 3.69
C ALA A 333 16.43 4.88 5.07
N SER A 334 16.65 4.15 6.16
CA SER A 334 16.41 4.64 7.54
C SER A 334 17.55 5.47 8.14
N SER A 335 18.76 5.40 7.58
CA SER A 335 19.87 6.25 8.02
C SER A 335 19.94 7.50 7.14
N LEU A 336 19.74 8.67 7.73
CA LEU A 336 19.79 10.00 7.08
C LEU A 336 21.09 10.30 6.29
N GLU A 337 22.11 9.43 6.33
CA GLU A 337 23.43 9.62 5.71
C GLU A 337 23.76 8.64 4.59
N ALA A 338 22.82 7.77 4.18
CA ALA A 338 23.09 6.82 3.11
C ALA A 338 23.33 7.55 1.78
N HIS A 339 24.59 7.58 1.33
CA HIS A 339 25.00 8.21 0.08
C HIS A 339 24.09 7.78 -1.08
N PRO A 340 23.49 8.72 -1.84
CA PRO A 340 22.54 8.40 -2.92
C PRO A 340 23.15 7.48 -4.00
N VAL A 341 24.47 7.50 -4.15
CA VAL A 341 25.23 6.59 -5.02
C VAL A 341 25.15 5.14 -4.55
N LEU A 342 25.29 4.90 -3.24
CA LEU A 342 25.22 3.56 -2.66
C LEU A 342 23.81 2.97 -2.81
N ILE A 343 22.78 3.76 -2.51
CA ILE A 343 21.38 3.37 -2.70
C ILE A 343 21.12 3.04 -4.18
N GLY A 344 21.62 3.88 -5.10
CA GLY A 344 21.52 3.64 -6.54
C GLY A 344 22.16 2.32 -6.99
N ILE A 345 23.35 1.99 -6.47
CA ILE A 345 24.03 0.72 -6.75
C ILE A 345 23.21 -0.46 -6.21
N VAL A 346 22.71 -0.38 -4.98
CA VAL A 346 21.91 -1.46 -4.36
C VAL A 346 20.61 -1.70 -5.14
N ILE A 347 19.93 -0.64 -5.57
CA ILE A 347 18.73 -0.74 -6.42
C ILE A 347 19.07 -1.38 -7.76
N PHE A 348 20.18 -0.98 -8.39
CA PHE A 348 20.62 -1.56 -9.66
C PHE A 348 20.91 -3.06 -9.53
N VAL A 349 21.67 -3.46 -8.50
CA VAL A 349 21.99 -4.87 -8.23
C VAL A 349 20.72 -5.67 -7.93
N SER A 350 19.79 -5.12 -7.15
CA SER A 350 18.48 -5.75 -6.89
C SER A 350 17.69 -5.96 -8.18
N GLY A 351 17.61 -4.93 -9.02
CA GLY A 351 16.91 -5.00 -10.31
C GLY A 351 17.53 -6.02 -11.26
N LEU A 352 18.85 -6.06 -11.35
CA LEU A 352 19.57 -7.05 -12.14
C LEU A 352 19.33 -8.47 -11.62
N GLY A 353 19.35 -8.67 -10.29
CA GLY A 353 19.01 -9.93 -9.65
C GLY A 353 17.59 -10.41 -9.98
N ALA A 354 16.61 -9.49 -9.94
CA ALA A 354 15.22 -9.78 -10.32
C ALA A 354 15.09 -10.19 -11.79
N ILE A 355 15.77 -9.50 -12.70
CA ILE A 355 15.80 -9.84 -14.14
C ILE A 355 16.41 -11.23 -14.36
N ILE A 356 17.55 -11.50 -13.74
CA ILE A 356 18.21 -12.81 -13.84
C ILE A 356 17.29 -13.91 -13.29
N ALA A 357 16.67 -13.70 -12.14
CA ALA A 357 15.73 -14.63 -11.55
C ALA A 357 14.55 -14.90 -12.48
N TYR A 358 13.99 -13.86 -13.11
CA TYR A 358 12.90 -14.00 -14.07
C TYR A 358 13.32 -14.82 -15.30
N ILE A 359 14.45 -14.49 -15.93
CA ILE A 359 14.97 -15.23 -17.10
C ILE A 359 15.21 -16.70 -16.74
N CYS A 360 15.84 -16.97 -15.59
CA CYS A 360 16.06 -18.33 -15.10
C CYS A 360 14.75 -19.07 -14.84
N LYS A 361 13.76 -18.43 -14.20
CA LYS A 361 12.43 -19.02 -13.97
C LYS A 361 11.78 -19.40 -15.29
N VAL A 362 11.74 -18.51 -16.28
CA VAL A 362 11.12 -18.79 -17.59
C VAL A 362 11.83 -19.94 -18.30
N TYR A 363 13.16 -19.84 -18.45
CA TYR A 363 13.96 -20.85 -19.16
C TYR A 363 13.85 -22.24 -18.51
N TRP A 364 14.00 -22.31 -17.18
CA TRP A 364 13.88 -23.59 -16.48
C TRP A 364 12.45 -24.12 -16.48
N SER A 365 11.43 -23.25 -16.38
CA SER A 365 10.04 -23.69 -16.40
C SER A 365 9.66 -24.38 -17.70
N ILE A 366 10.07 -23.80 -18.84
CA ILE A 366 9.86 -24.41 -20.16
C ILE A 366 10.55 -25.78 -20.23
N ARG A 367 11.82 -25.85 -19.81
CA ARG A 367 12.59 -27.10 -19.81
C ARG A 367 11.97 -28.17 -18.91
N THR A 368 11.51 -27.80 -17.72
CA THR A 368 10.88 -28.68 -16.75
C THR A 368 9.55 -29.20 -17.27
N TYR A 369 8.70 -28.34 -17.84
CA TYR A 369 7.43 -28.75 -18.44
C TYR A 369 7.62 -29.81 -19.53
N PHE A 370 8.54 -29.58 -20.48
CA PHE A 370 8.78 -30.56 -21.55
C PHE A 370 9.31 -31.89 -21.02
N ARG A 371 10.16 -31.87 -19.98
CA ARG A 371 10.66 -33.09 -19.32
C ARG A 371 9.56 -33.86 -18.57
N LEU A 372 8.68 -33.15 -17.87
CA LEU A 372 7.53 -33.79 -17.21
C LEU A 372 6.60 -34.44 -18.24
N ARG A 373 6.38 -33.78 -19.38
CA ARG A 373 5.57 -34.32 -20.47
C ARG A 373 6.21 -35.53 -21.13
N SER A 374 7.53 -35.52 -21.33
CA SER A 374 8.26 -36.63 -21.98
C SER A 374 8.44 -37.86 -21.08
N SER A 375 8.44 -37.69 -19.76
CA SER A 375 8.61 -38.79 -18.78
C SER A 375 7.32 -39.54 -18.44
N GLY A 376 6.22 -39.26 -19.15
CA GLY A 376 4.92 -39.90 -18.94
C GLY A 376 4.05 -39.28 -17.84
N GLY A 377 4.58 -38.31 -17.07
CA GLY A 377 3.87 -37.62 -15.99
C GLY A 377 2.89 -36.54 -16.47
N VAL A 378 1.93 -36.91 -17.31
CA VAL A 378 0.99 -35.98 -17.98
C VAL A 378 0.19 -35.14 -16.96
N GLU A 379 -0.29 -35.76 -15.88
CA GLU A 379 -1.06 -35.07 -14.85
C GLU A 379 -0.19 -34.11 -14.02
N THR A 380 1.03 -34.53 -13.66
CA THR A 380 2.00 -33.66 -12.97
C THR A 380 2.39 -32.47 -13.85
N ALA A 381 2.59 -32.68 -15.16
CA ALA A 381 2.87 -31.61 -16.13
C ALA A 381 1.71 -30.62 -16.27
N ARG A 382 0.45 -31.09 -16.23
CA ARG A 382 -0.74 -30.24 -16.28
C ARG A 382 -0.86 -29.36 -15.04
N ARG A 383 -0.66 -29.93 -13.85
CA ARG A 383 -0.67 -29.19 -12.57
C ARG A 383 0.46 -28.18 -12.50
N TYR A 384 1.64 -28.56 -12.99
CA TYR A 384 2.79 -27.68 -13.14
C TYR A 384 2.47 -26.47 -14.02
N LEU A 385 1.92 -26.70 -15.22
CA LEU A 385 1.51 -25.63 -16.13
C LEU A 385 0.45 -24.72 -15.50
N ALA A 386 -0.58 -25.29 -14.86
CA ALA A 386 -1.62 -24.50 -14.18
C ALA A 386 -1.02 -23.59 -13.09
N THR A 387 -0.06 -24.09 -12.32
CA THR A 387 0.64 -23.31 -11.27
C THR A 387 1.47 -22.18 -11.88
N LEU A 388 2.16 -22.44 -13.00
CA LEU A 388 2.89 -21.39 -13.72
C LEU A 388 1.96 -20.32 -14.29
N SER A 389 0.81 -20.72 -14.84
CA SER A 389 -0.20 -19.78 -15.36
C SER A 389 -0.75 -18.87 -14.27
N LEU A 390 -0.99 -19.39 -13.06
CA LEU A 390 -1.38 -18.60 -11.90
C LEU A 390 -0.30 -17.59 -11.48
N GLY A 391 0.97 -18.00 -11.50
CA GLY A 391 2.10 -17.11 -11.22
C GLY A 391 2.26 -16.00 -12.26
N VAL A 392 2.11 -16.33 -13.55
CA VAL A 392 2.15 -15.37 -14.66
C VAL A 392 0.98 -14.40 -14.59
N PHE A 393 -0.23 -14.90 -14.28
CA PHE A 393 -1.41 -14.06 -14.10
C PHE A 393 -1.22 -13.04 -12.98
N GLY A 394 -0.68 -13.45 -11.82
CA GLY A 394 -0.35 -12.53 -10.72
C GLY A 394 0.66 -11.45 -11.14
N PHE A 395 1.67 -11.81 -11.92
CA PHE A 395 2.64 -10.83 -12.46
C PHE A 395 1.98 -9.83 -13.44
N PHE A 396 1.09 -10.31 -14.31
CA PHE A 396 0.33 -9.42 -15.21
C PHE A 396 -0.59 -8.48 -14.45
N LEU A 397 -1.27 -8.94 -13.39
CA LEU A 397 -2.09 -8.08 -12.54
C LEU A 397 -1.25 -6.97 -11.89
N ALA A 398 -0.07 -7.30 -11.37
CA ALA A 398 0.84 -6.32 -10.77
C ALA A 398 1.35 -5.27 -11.77
N ILE A 399 1.59 -5.66 -13.03
CA ILE A 399 1.93 -4.70 -14.08
C ILE A 399 0.71 -3.85 -14.45
N ALA A 400 -0.45 -4.48 -14.65
CA ALA A 400 -1.67 -3.81 -15.04
C ALA A 400 -2.07 -2.74 -14.01
N ASP A 401 -1.90 -3.00 -12.72
CA ASP A 401 -2.14 -2.04 -11.64
C ASP A 401 -1.32 -0.76 -11.80
N ALA A 402 -0.01 -0.89 -12.03
CA ALA A 402 0.87 0.26 -12.27
C ALA A 402 0.46 1.12 -13.48
N TYR A 403 -0.26 0.54 -14.45
CA TYR A 403 -0.80 1.27 -15.60
C TYR A 403 -2.22 1.78 -15.39
N LEU A 404 -3.07 1.03 -14.69
CA LEU A 404 -4.49 1.33 -14.49
C LEU A 404 -4.72 2.39 -13.42
N VAL A 405 -3.90 2.42 -12.36
CA VAL A 405 -3.93 3.49 -11.34
C VAL A 405 -3.59 4.85 -11.95
N GLY A 406 -2.89 4.89 -13.08
CA GLY A 406 -2.61 6.10 -13.85
C GLY A 406 -3.75 6.57 -14.77
N THR A 407 -4.83 5.80 -14.89
CA THR A 407 -5.98 6.15 -15.75
C THR A 407 -7.24 6.27 -14.91
N GLU A 408 -7.93 7.42 -14.97
CA GLU A 408 -9.14 7.75 -14.18
C GLU A 408 -10.35 6.79 -14.37
N THR A 409 -10.20 5.68 -15.09
CA THR A 409 -11.26 4.75 -15.49
C THR A 409 -11.60 3.69 -14.45
N LEU A 410 -10.69 3.41 -13.51
CA LEU A 410 -10.95 2.60 -12.31
C LEU A 410 -10.49 3.40 -11.10
N THR A 411 -11.38 3.62 -10.12
CA THR A 411 -10.94 4.19 -8.84
C THR A 411 -9.84 3.29 -8.26
N ALA A 412 -8.71 3.87 -7.84
CA ALA A 412 -7.53 3.14 -7.34
C ALA A 412 -7.87 2.03 -6.33
N LEU A 413 -8.90 2.24 -5.51
CA LEU A 413 -9.44 1.30 -4.55
C LEU A 413 -9.87 -0.07 -5.14
N HIS A 414 -10.61 -0.03 -6.26
CA HIS A 414 -11.11 -1.25 -6.91
C HIS A 414 -9.97 -2.03 -7.58
N ALA A 415 -8.99 -1.34 -8.15
CA ALA A 415 -7.81 -1.97 -8.75
C ALA A 415 -6.96 -2.68 -7.68
N PHE A 416 -6.71 -2.01 -6.55
CA PHE A 416 -5.98 -2.55 -5.42
C PHE A 416 -6.65 -3.79 -4.81
N PHE A 417 -7.97 -3.74 -4.58
CA PHE A 417 -8.72 -4.90 -4.10
C PHE A 417 -8.64 -6.09 -5.06
N LEU A 418 -8.82 -5.85 -6.37
CA LEU A 418 -8.75 -6.91 -7.39
C LEU A 418 -7.37 -7.59 -7.44
N LEU A 419 -6.30 -6.82 -7.26
CA LEU A 419 -4.94 -7.34 -7.22
C LEU A 419 -4.72 -8.26 -6.02
N LEU A 420 -5.05 -7.79 -4.81
CA LEU A 420 -4.90 -8.58 -3.59
C LEU A 420 -5.81 -9.81 -3.57
N PHE A 421 -7.05 -9.66 -4.04
CA PHE A 421 -7.97 -10.77 -4.19
C PHE A 421 -7.46 -11.81 -5.20
N GLY A 422 -6.92 -11.35 -6.33
CA GLY A 422 -6.29 -12.21 -7.35
C GLY A 422 -5.11 -12.99 -6.79
N GLU A 423 -4.27 -12.36 -5.96
CA GLU A 423 -3.16 -13.02 -5.27
C GLU A 423 -3.65 -14.10 -4.28
N VAL A 424 -4.62 -13.77 -3.44
CA VAL A 424 -5.25 -14.75 -2.53
C VAL A 424 -5.81 -15.95 -3.30
N CYS A 425 -6.55 -15.69 -4.38
CA CYS A 425 -7.09 -16.75 -5.24
C CYS A 425 -5.99 -17.62 -5.84
N SER A 426 -4.90 -17.01 -6.33
CA SER A 426 -3.75 -17.73 -6.89
C SER A 426 -3.11 -18.69 -5.89
N HIS A 427 -2.95 -18.26 -4.63
CA HIS A 427 -2.40 -19.11 -3.57
C HIS A 427 -3.34 -20.25 -3.17
N LEU A 428 -4.63 -19.97 -3.01
CA LEU A 428 -5.64 -20.99 -2.67
C LEU A 428 -5.82 -22.01 -3.81
N LEU A 429 -5.83 -21.56 -5.06
CA LEU A 429 -5.88 -22.44 -6.24
C LEU A 429 -4.62 -23.27 -6.37
N THR A 430 -3.45 -22.71 -6.07
CA THR A 430 -2.21 -23.48 -6.00
C THR A 430 -2.33 -24.59 -4.94
N ALA A 431 -2.80 -24.26 -3.73
CA ALA A 431 -3.02 -25.27 -2.70
C ALA A 431 -4.02 -26.35 -3.15
N TYR A 432 -5.10 -25.96 -3.83
CA TYR A 432 -6.08 -26.89 -4.38
C TYR A 432 -5.49 -27.82 -5.44
N ILE A 433 -4.69 -27.30 -6.38
CA ILE A 433 -4.03 -28.08 -7.45
C ILE A 433 -3.11 -29.16 -6.87
N TRP A 434 -2.44 -28.86 -5.75
CA TRP A 434 -1.42 -29.75 -5.15
C TRP A 434 -1.92 -30.56 -3.95
N LYS A 435 -3.22 -30.49 -3.60
CA LYS A 435 -3.78 -31.19 -2.43
C LYS A 435 -3.76 -32.73 -2.57
N ASP A 436 -4.00 -33.23 -3.78
CA ASP A 436 -4.13 -34.66 -4.10
C ASP A 436 -3.02 -35.15 -5.03
N ILE A 437 -1.76 -34.75 -4.78
CA ILE A 437 -0.66 -35.20 -5.64
C ILE A 437 -0.07 -36.53 -5.16
N THR A 438 0.16 -37.42 -6.11
CA THR A 438 1.11 -38.53 -6.01
C THR A 438 2.09 -38.36 -7.16
N ILE A 439 3.35 -38.03 -6.86
CA ILE A 439 4.38 -37.91 -7.89
C ILE A 439 4.59 -39.29 -8.51
N GLU A 440 4.27 -39.43 -9.79
CA GLU A 440 4.45 -40.69 -10.52
C GLU A 440 5.93 -41.07 -10.54
N ALA A 441 6.24 -42.32 -10.19
CA ALA A 441 7.60 -42.85 -10.34
C ALA A 441 7.98 -42.84 -11.82
N GLU A 442 9.17 -42.35 -12.14
CA GLU A 442 9.69 -42.32 -13.50
C GLU A 442 9.62 -43.73 -14.09
N LYS A 443 8.90 -43.90 -15.22
CA LYS A 443 8.98 -45.14 -15.99
C LYS A 443 10.40 -45.23 -16.52
N VAL A 444 11.24 -45.97 -15.83
CA VAL A 444 12.53 -46.39 -16.38
C VAL A 444 12.19 -47.25 -17.58
N ASP A 445 12.38 -46.71 -18.79
CA ASP A 445 12.48 -47.54 -19.98
C ASP A 445 13.60 -48.54 -19.69
N LYS A 446 13.20 -49.76 -19.31
CA LYS A 446 14.08 -50.91 -19.40
C LYS A 446 14.31 -51.07 -20.88
N GLY A 447 15.41 -50.49 -21.38
CA GLY A 447 15.91 -50.83 -22.70
C GLY A 447 16.03 -52.34 -22.76
N GLU A 448 15.13 -52.98 -23.50
CA GLU A 448 15.32 -54.35 -23.91
C GLU A 448 16.58 -54.39 -24.76
N VAL A 449 17.45 -55.33 -24.39
CA VAL A 449 18.82 -55.55 -24.87
C VAL A 449 18.89 -55.80 -26.36
#